data_AF-A0A2E1RKD4-F1
#
_entry.id   AF-A0A2E1RKD4-F1
#
_cell.length_a   1.000
_cell.length_b   1.000
_cell.length_c   1.000
_cell.angle_alpha   90.00
_cell.angle_beta   90.00
_cell.angle_gamma   90.00
#
_symmetry.space_group_name_H-M   'P 1'
#
loop_
_entity.id
_entity.type
_entity.pdbx_description
1 polymer ?
#
loop_
_entity_poly.entity_id
_entity_poly.type
_entity_poly.pdbx_seq_one_letter_code
_entity_poly.pdbx_strand_id
1 'polypeptide(L)'
;MARDMTLFVDDDDKAYHIYSSEDNSTLHISQLSEDYLTHSGKYKRFFPSKFNEAPTMMKSSSGKYFIISSGCTGWNPNAARSASANNIFGPWKELGNPCVSKDSLTTYYSQSTYIIPVRGIKDAYIFMADRWKPENPIEGKYIWLPLKIKNDKLVELKWKEKWNLSVFNKN
;
A
#
# COMPACT_ATOMS: atom_id res chain seq x y z
N MET A 1 5.46 -16.69 10.22
CA MET A 1 4.07 -16.30 10.53
C MET A 1 3.70 -15.18 9.59
N ALA A 2 2.49 -15.21 9.00
CA ALA A 2 1.96 -14.12 8.19
C ALA A 2 0.67 -13.62 8.83
N ARG A 3 0.54 -12.30 9.01
CA ARG A 3 -0.71 -11.65 9.46
C ARG A 3 -1.28 -10.80 8.33
N ASP A 4 -1.36 -9.48 8.49
CA ASP A 4 -1.79 -8.57 7.42
C ASP A 4 -0.96 -8.81 6.16
N MET A 5 -1.64 -8.91 5.01
CA MET A 5 -1.01 -9.36 3.78
C MET A 5 -1.67 -8.78 2.52
N THR A 6 -0.89 -8.77 1.44
CA THR A 6 -1.36 -8.47 0.09
C THR A 6 -0.58 -9.29 -0.95
N LEU A 7 -1.05 -9.26 -2.18
CA LEU A 7 -0.42 -9.90 -3.34
C LEU A 7 -0.06 -8.85 -4.39
N PHE A 8 1.06 -9.06 -5.06
CA PHE A 8 1.46 -8.25 -6.21
C PHE A 8 1.96 -9.17 -7.33
N VAL A 9 1.42 -9.01 -8.54
CA VAL A 9 1.91 -9.66 -9.76
C VAL A 9 2.68 -8.63 -10.55
N ASP A 10 3.94 -8.95 -10.84
CA ASP A 10 4.86 -8.11 -11.57
C ASP A 10 4.71 -8.28 -13.08
N ASP A 11 5.33 -7.40 -13.87
CA ASP A 11 5.19 -7.37 -15.33
C ASP A 11 5.82 -8.60 -16.02
N ASP A 12 6.62 -9.39 -15.29
CA ASP A 12 7.26 -10.63 -15.74
C ASP A 12 6.55 -11.90 -15.24
N ASP A 13 5.27 -11.77 -14.87
CA ASP A 13 4.41 -12.83 -14.33
C ASP A 13 4.93 -13.46 -13.03
N LYS A 14 5.88 -12.83 -12.34
CA LYS A 14 6.23 -13.24 -10.98
C LYS A 14 5.26 -12.63 -9.98
N ALA A 15 4.69 -13.48 -9.15
CA ALA A 15 3.85 -13.05 -8.04
C ALA A 15 4.62 -13.01 -6.72
N TYR A 16 4.25 -12.07 -5.86
CA TYR A 16 4.87 -11.84 -4.56
C TYR A 16 3.79 -11.73 -3.48
N HIS A 17 4.03 -12.43 -2.38
CA HIS A 17 3.29 -12.30 -1.13
C HIS A 17 4.01 -11.31 -0.21
N ILE A 18 3.32 -10.23 0.15
CA ILE A 18 3.82 -9.18 1.01
C ILE A 18 3.04 -9.22 2.32
N TYR A 19 3.73 -9.41 3.46
CA TYR A 19 3.05 -9.68 4.72
C TYR A 19 3.81 -9.23 5.97
N SER A 20 3.07 -8.84 6.99
CA SER A 20 3.57 -8.61 8.34
C SER A 20 3.98 -9.93 9.00
N SER A 21 5.21 -9.96 9.51
CA SER A 21 5.86 -11.14 10.09
C SER A 21 6.61 -10.76 11.37
N GLU A 22 7.22 -11.75 12.02
CA GLU A 22 8.06 -11.58 13.23
C GLU A 22 7.32 -10.76 14.31
N ASP A 23 6.16 -11.27 14.73
CA ASP A 23 5.27 -10.58 15.68
C ASP A 23 4.90 -9.16 15.23
N ASN A 24 4.57 -9.03 13.95
CA ASN A 24 4.22 -7.78 13.24
C ASN A 24 5.38 -6.81 13.07
N SER A 25 6.56 -7.08 13.63
CA SER A 25 7.66 -6.11 13.68
C SER A 25 8.28 -5.83 12.30
N THR A 26 8.21 -6.78 11.36
CA THR A 26 8.98 -6.77 10.12
C THR A 26 8.13 -7.20 8.92
N LEU A 27 8.25 -6.48 7.81
CA LEU A 27 7.57 -6.81 6.55
C LEU A 27 8.41 -7.82 5.76
N HIS A 28 7.77 -8.89 5.28
CA HIS A 28 8.38 -9.85 4.37
C HIS A 28 7.81 -9.65 2.96
N ILE A 29 8.67 -9.80 1.94
CA ILE A 29 8.26 -9.98 0.55
C ILE A 29 8.81 -11.32 0.10
N SER A 30 7.92 -12.26 -0.25
CA SER A 30 8.26 -13.61 -0.68
C SER A 30 7.74 -13.87 -2.08
N GLN A 31 8.61 -14.31 -2.99
CA GLN A 31 8.21 -14.71 -4.35
C GLN A 31 7.45 -16.03 -4.28
N LEU A 32 6.34 -16.13 -5.00
CA LEU A 32 5.52 -17.34 -5.12
C LEU A 32 6.07 -18.30 -6.20
N SER A 33 5.66 -19.55 -6.14
CA SER A 33 5.84 -20.55 -7.21
C SER A 33 5.10 -20.14 -8.48
N GLU A 34 5.39 -20.78 -9.62
CA GLU A 34 4.79 -20.44 -10.92
C GLU A 34 3.26 -20.61 -10.94
N ASP A 35 2.72 -21.53 -10.13
CA ASP A 35 1.27 -21.73 -9.96
C ASP A 35 0.64 -20.80 -8.90
N TYR A 36 1.46 -19.96 -8.26
CA TYR A 36 1.12 -19.06 -7.16
C TYR A 36 0.59 -19.73 -5.87
N LEU A 37 0.66 -21.06 -5.76
CA LEU A 37 0.06 -21.79 -4.62
C LEU A 37 1.01 -21.91 -3.42
N THR A 38 2.31 -21.69 -3.62
CA THR A 38 3.33 -21.84 -2.57
C THR A 38 4.40 -20.74 -2.65
N HIS A 39 5.25 -20.62 -1.62
CA HIS A 39 6.45 -19.78 -1.69
C HIS A 39 7.57 -20.51 -2.43
N SER A 40 8.28 -19.80 -3.31
CA SER A 40 9.45 -20.32 -4.05
C SER A 40 10.71 -20.52 -3.19
N GLY A 41 10.67 -20.13 -1.91
CA GLY A 41 11.84 -20.04 -1.02
C GLY A 41 12.66 -18.75 -1.15
N LYS A 42 12.42 -17.92 -2.17
CA LYS A 42 13.05 -16.60 -2.31
C LYS A 42 12.25 -15.54 -1.57
N TYR A 43 12.84 -14.94 -0.54
CA TYR A 43 12.23 -13.84 0.21
C TYR A 43 13.28 -12.88 0.77
N LYS A 44 12.83 -11.69 1.15
CA LYS A 44 13.61 -10.73 1.94
C LYS A 44 12.75 -10.04 3.01
N ARG A 45 13.44 -9.53 4.02
CA ARG A 45 12.91 -8.80 5.18
C ARG A 45 13.12 -7.30 4.98
N PHE A 46 12.12 -6.50 5.31
CA PHE A 46 12.15 -5.05 5.16
C PHE A 46 11.55 -4.36 6.38
N PHE A 47 12.04 -3.16 6.66
CA PHE A 47 11.58 -2.30 7.75
C PHE A 47 11.55 -3.00 9.12
N PRO A 48 12.65 -3.64 9.56
CA PRO A 48 12.67 -4.38 10.82
C PRO A 48 12.35 -3.48 12.01
N SER A 49 11.55 -4.01 12.95
CA SER A 49 11.09 -3.31 14.15
C SER A 49 10.30 -2.02 13.90
N LYS A 50 9.78 -1.83 12.67
CA LYS A 50 8.95 -0.66 12.35
C LYS A 50 7.47 -0.93 12.58
N PHE A 51 7.03 -2.18 12.63
CA PHE A 51 5.62 -2.54 12.81
C PHE A 51 4.73 -1.97 11.71
N ASN A 52 5.06 -2.33 10.46
CA ASN A 52 4.27 -1.96 9.28
C ASN A 52 3.20 -3.01 9.04
N GLU A 53 1.94 -2.59 9.09
CA GLU A 53 0.74 -3.42 8.91
C GLU A 53 -0.04 -2.99 7.67
N ALA A 54 -1.07 -3.77 7.30
CA ALA A 54 -1.96 -3.51 6.18
C ALA A 54 -1.26 -3.05 4.88
N PRO A 55 -0.28 -3.82 4.37
CA PRO A 55 0.53 -3.41 3.23
C PRO A 55 -0.31 -3.39 1.94
N THR A 56 -0.05 -2.39 1.10
CA THR A 56 -0.52 -2.34 -0.29
C THR A 56 0.60 -1.87 -1.20
N MET A 57 0.65 -2.39 -2.43
CA MET A 57 1.75 -2.17 -3.37
C MET A 57 1.25 -1.72 -4.74
N MET A 58 2.04 -0.88 -5.40
CA MET A 58 1.87 -0.54 -6.81
C MET A 58 3.24 -0.36 -7.48
N LYS A 59 3.27 -0.39 -8.82
CA LYS A 59 4.46 -0.18 -9.63
C LYS A 59 4.19 0.90 -10.67
N SER A 60 5.06 1.91 -10.75
CA SER A 60 4.97 2.96 -11.76
C SER A 60 5.24 2.42 -13.15
N SER A 61 4.81 3.17 -14.16
CA SER A 61 5.10 2.90 -15.57
C SER A 61 6.60 2.89 -15.92
N SER A 62 7.45 3.51 -15.10
CA SER A 62 8.92 3.47 -15.20
C SER A 62 9.55 2.25 -14.52
N GLY A 63 8.74 1.43 -13.85
CA GLY A 63 9.16 0.20 -13.20
C GLY A 63 9.51 0.32 -11.71
N LYS A 64 9.24 1.47 -11.08
CA LYS A 64 9.55 1.72 -9.67
C LYS A 64 8.40 1.25 -8.77
N TYR A 65 8.73 0.48 -7.74
CA TYR A 65 7.77 -0.04 -6.78
C TYR A 65 7.50 0.99 -5.67
N PHE A 66 6.26 1.00 -5.20
CA PHE A 66 5.80 1.78 -4.05
C PHE A 66 5.00 0.88 -3.12
N ILE A 67 5.24 1.00 -1.81
CA ILE A 67 4.42 0.42 -0.76
C ILE A 67 3.78 1.56 0.03
N ILE A 68 2.51 1.38 0.41
CA ILE A 68 1.86 2.12 1.49
C ILE A 68 1.45 1.12 2.57
N SER A 69 1.64 1.47 3.83
CA SER A 69 1.29 0.64 4.99
C SER A 69 0.79 1.51 6.15
N SER A 70 0.18 0.90 7.16
CA SER A 70 -0.11 1.54 8.44
C SER A 70 0.95 1.20 9.50
N GLY A 71 0.89 1.88 10.64
CA GLY A 71 1.46 1.38 11.89
C GLY A 71 0.57 0.34 12.56
N CYS A 72 1.06 -0.24 13.67
CA CYS A 72 0.37 -1.25 14.46
C CYS A 72 -0.22 -0.66 15.76
N THR A 73 -1.47 -0.20 15.72
CA THR A 73 -2.16 0.43 16.87
C THR A 73 -3.54 -0.19 17.16
N GLY A 74 -3.69 -1.48 16.85
CA GLY A 74 -4.98 -2.16 16.93
C GLY A 74 -5.99 -1.51 15.99
N TRP A 75 -7.19 -1.20 16.49
CA TRP A 75 -8.26 -0.57 15.73
C TRP A 75 -8.09 0.94 15.51
N ASN A 76 -7.20 1.59 16.26
CA ASN A 76 -7.02 3.03 16.16
C ASN A 76 -6.31 3.38 14.85
N PRO A 77 -6.83 4.33 14.05
CA PRO A 77 -6.14 4.79 12.86
C PRO A 77 -4.87 5.55 13.23
N ASN A 78 -3.88 5.52 12.35
CA ASN A 78 -2.57 6.14 12.56
C ASN A 78 -2.03 6.73 11.25
N ALA A 79 -0.88 7.39 11.33
CA ALA A 79 -0.26 7.99 10.16
C ALA A 79 0.25 6.89 9.23
N ALA A 80 -0.21 6.92 7.98
CA ALA A 80 0.30 6.03 6.94
C ALA A 80 1.81 6.20 6.78
N ARG A 81 2.43 5.17 6.22
CA ARG A 81 3.85 5.12 5.86
C ARG A 81 3.95 4.73 4.41
N SER A 82 5.00 5.19 3.75
CA SER A 82 5.27 4.82 2.37
C SER A 82 6.75 4.61 2.14
N ALA A 83 7.06 3.79 1.14
CA ALA A 83 8.42 3.51 0.71
C ALA A 83 8.46 3.25 -0.80
N SER A 84 9.65 3.37 -1.41
CA SER A 84 9.84 3.02 -2.82
C SER A 84 11.14 2.26 -3.07
N ALA A 85 11.18 1.48 -4.14
CA ALA A 85 12.36 0.73 -4.58
C ALA A 85 12.40 0.59 -6.10
N ASN A 86 13.59 0.45 -6.68
CA ASN A 86 13.75 0.14 -8.11
C ASN A 86 13.76 -1.38 -8.39
N ASN A 87 13.79 -2.20 -7.34
CA ASN A 87 13.73 -3.65 -7.40
C ASN A 87 12.86 -4.13 -6.23
N ILE A 88 12.00 -5.12 -6.45
CA ILE A 88 11.05 -5.62 -5.44
C ILE A 88 11.76 -6.14 -4.18
N PHE A 89 12.97 -6.70 -4.34
CA PHE A 89 13.83 -7.13 -3.24
C PHE A 89 14.78 -6.03 -2.74
N GLY A 90 14.44 -4.77 -3.00
CA GLY A 90 15.10 -3.59 -2.48
C GLY A 90 16.39 -3.19 -3.20
N PRO A 91 17.13 -2.20 -2.64
CA PRO A 91 16.86 -1.55 -1.37
C PRO A 91 15.58 -0.69 -1.39
N TRP A 92 14.82 -0.73 -0.30
CA TRP A 92 13.62 0.11 -0.11
C TRP A 92 13.98 1.39 0.63
N LYS A 93 13.53 2.54 0.11
CA LYS A 93 13.69 3.86 0.71
C LYS A 93 12.37 4.33 1.33
N GLU A 94 12.36 4.57 2.64
CA GLU A 94 11.23 5.18 3.35
C GLU A 94 10.98 6.62 2.84
N LEU A 95 9.72 6.96 2.60
CA LEU A 95 9.25 8.25 2.08
C LEU A 95 8.42 9.04 3.11
N GLY A 96 8.02 8.41 4.22
CA GLY A 96 7.19 9.03 5.26
C GLY A 96 5.68 8.90 4.99
N ASN A 97 4.88 9.76 5.63
CA ASN A 97 3.42 9.76 5.47
C ASN A 97 3.03 10.42 4.13
N PRO A 98 2.35 9.69 3.22
CA PRO A 98 1.91 10.29 1.96
C PRO A 98 0.70 11.22 2.12
N CYS A 99 0.01 11.23 3.26
CA CYS A 99 -1.18 12.06 3.51
C CYS A 99 -0.78 13.47 3.99
N VAL A 100 -1.41 14.53 3.47
CA VAL A 100 -0.98 15.93 3.76
C VAL A 100 -2.06 16.89 4.25
N SER A 101 -3.35 16.57 4.10
CA SER A 101 -4.45 17.46 4.52
C SER A 101 -4.90 17.22 5.96
N LYS A 102 -5.94 17.95 6.42
CA LYS A 102 -6.61 17.70 7.70
C LYS A 102 -6.85 16.20 7.90
N ASP A 103 -6.56 15.71 9.11
CA ASP A 103 -6.68 14.31 9.52
C ASP A 103 -5.69 13.34 8.83
N SER A 104 -4.60 13.86 8.26
CA SER A 104 -3.52 13.04 7.66
C SER A 104 -2.80 12.13 8.64
N LEU A 105 -2.71 12.51 9.92
CA LEU A 105 -2.08 11.72 10.98
C LEU A 105 -2.91 10.50 11.42
N THR A 106 -4.14 10.38 10.91
CA THR A 106 -5.00 9.19 11.06
C THR A 106 -5.35 8.59 9.71
N THR A 107 -4.64 8.97 8.65
CA THR A 107 -4.94 8.53 7.27
C THR A 107 -6.43 8.75 6.96
N TYR A 108 -6.96 9.92 7.33
CA TYR A 108 -8.38 10.27 7.19
C TYR A 108 -9.33 9.32 7.94
N TYR A 109 -8.93 8.91 9.14
CA TYR A 109 -9.60 7.90 9.96
C TYR A 109 -9.80 6.58 9.20
N SER A 110 -8.73 6.08 8.59
CA SER A 110 -8.77 4.83 7.85
C SER A 110 -7.43 4.09 7.89
N GLN A 111 -7.42 2.86 7.41
CA GLN A 111 -6.25 2.00 7.27
C GLN A 111 -6.18 1.46 5.84
N SER A 112 -4.98 1.48 5.23
CA SER A 112 -4.79 1.00 3.85
C SER A 112 -5.27 -0.44 3.66
N THR A 113 -5.87 -0.75 2.52
CA THR A 113 -6.32 -2.11 2.20
C THR A 113 -5.83 -2.55 0.82
N TYR A 114 -5.94 -1.66 -0.20
CA TYR A 114 -5.53 -2.01 -1.55
C TYR A 114 -5.25 -0.76 -2.41
N ILE A 115 -4.58 -0.96 -3.55
CA ILE A 115 -4.40 0.05 -4.59
C ILE A 115 -4.85 -0.53 -5.92
N ILE A 116 -5.83 0.12 -6.56
CA ILE A 116 -6.32 -0.29 -7.88
C ILE A 116 -5.71 0.61 -8.97
N PRO A 117 -5.05 0.07 -10.00
CA PRO A 117 -4.63 0.86 -11.16
C PRO A 117 -5.85 1.27 -12.00
N VAL A 118 -5.90 2.55 -12.40
CA VAL A 118 -6.93 3.05 -13.31
C VAL A 118 -6.55 2.68 -14.74
N ARG A 119 -7.22 1.65 -15.28
CA ARG A 119 -6.94 1.15 -16.63
C ARG A 119 -7.07 2.25 -17.67
N GLY A 120 -6.11 2.30 -18.61
CA GLY A 120 -6.06 3.28 -19.68
C GLY A 120 -5.46 4.64 -19.29
N ILE A 121 -5.12 4.88 -18.03
CA ILE A 121 -4.48 6.12 -17.58
C ILE A 121 -3.14 5.81 -16.91
N LYS A 122 -2.06 6.32 -17.50
CA LYS A 122 -0.69 6.13 -17.02
C LYS A 122 -0.53 6.68 -15.60
N ASP A 123 0.07 5.87 -14.72
CA ASP A 123 0.43 6.25 -13.34
C ASP A 123 -0.72 6.83 -12.50
N ALA A 124 -1.95 6.41 -12.80
CA ALA A 124 -3.15 6.74 -12.07
C ALA A 124 -3.66 5.53 -11.28
N TYR A 125 -3.90 5.74 -10.00
CA TYR A 125 -4.30 4.69 -9.06
C TYR A 125 -5.43 5.19 -8.14
N ILE A 126 -6.15 4.26 -7.54
CA ILE A 126 -7.12 4.52 -6.50
C ILE A 126 -6.59 3.88 -5.22
N PHE A 127 -6.24 4.71 -4.25
CA PHE A 127 -5.95 4.27 -2.89
C PHE A 127 -7.25 3.86 -2.21
N MET A 128 -7.31 2.64 -1.69
CA MET A 128 -8.44 2.12 -0.94
C MET A 128 -8.02 1.89 0.51
N ALA A 129 -8.91 2.27 1.42
CA ALA A 129 -8.73 2.09 2.83
C ALA A 129 -10.06 1.84 3.54
N ASP A 130 -9.98 1.19 4.69
CA ASP A 130 -11.11 0.85 5.54
C ASP A 130 -11.16 1.79 6.75
N ARG A 131 -12.33 2.37 7.00
CA ARG A 131 -12.66 3.04 8.26
C ARG A 131 -13.37 2.03 9.14
N TRP A 132 -12.59 1.42 10.02
CA TRP A 132 -13.07 0.40 10.95
C TRP A 132 -14.06 0.94 11.98
N LYS A 133 -15.00 0.07 12.37
CA LYS A 133 -15.91 0.26 13.50
C LYS A 133 -15.85 -1.00 14.38
N PRO A 134 -14.94 -1.06 15.37
CA PRO A 134 -14.64 -2.32 16.08
C PRO A 134 -15.84 -2.89 16.85
N GLU A 135 -16.76 -2.06 17.31
CA GLU A 135 -17.97 -2.51 18.02
C GLU A 135 -18.97 -3.20 17.10
N ASN A 136 -18.96 -2.87 15.80
CA ASN A 136 -19.75 -3.53 14.78
C ASN A 136 -19.07 -3.42 13.40
N PRO A 137 -18.14 -4.32 13.07
CA PRO A 137 -17.31 -4.21 11.86
C PRO A 137 -18.09 -4.15 10.54
N ILE A 138 -19.30 -4.72 10.50
CA ILE A 138 -20.20 -4.69 9.33
C ILE A 138 -20.58 -3.25 8.94
N GLU A 139 -20.58 -2.33 9.90
CA GLU A 139 -20.90 -0.93 9.67
C GLU A 139 -19.70 -0.07 9.22
N GLY A 140 -18.52 -0.68 9.10
CA GLY A 140 -17.32 -0.05 8.56
C GLY A 140 -17.56 0.67 7.23
N LYS A 141 -16.75 1.69 6.95
CA LYS A 141 -16.88 2.51 5.73
C LYS A 141 -15.63 2.43 4.88
N TYR A 142 -15.76 2.79 3.61
CA TYR A 142 -14.67 2.77 2.65
C TYR A 142 -14.19 4.17 2.34
N ILE A 143 -12.87 4.36 2.34
CA ILE A 143 -12.21 5.61 1.96
C ILE A 143 -11.43 5.35 0.68
N TRP A 144 -11.93 5.89 -0.43
CA TRP A 144 -11.27 5.78 -1.74
C TRP A 144 -10.82 7.15 -2.18
N LEU A 145 -9.54 7.28 -2.50
CA LEU A 145 -8.92 8.54 -2.88
C LEU A 145 -8.05 8.37 -4.13
N PRO A 146 -8.00 9.37 -5.02
CA PRO A 146 -7.14 9.32 -6.20
C PRO A 146 -5.68 9.45 -5.78
N LEU A 147 -4.85 8.58 -6.33
CA LEU A 147 -3.40 8.51 -6.11
C LEU A 147 -2.70 8.59 -7.47
N LYS A 148 -1.61 9.35 -7.54
CA LYS A 148 -0.82 9.48 -8.78
C LYS A 148 0.65 9.28 -8.49
N ILE A 149 1.39 8.86 -9.51
CA ILE A 149 2.85 8.93 -9.53
C ILE A 149 3.24 9.97 -10.58
N LYS A 150 4.09 10.93 -10.23
CA LYS A 150 4.61 11.94 -11.15
C LYS A 150 6.11 12.04 -10.99
N ASN A 151 6.86 11.91 -12.09
CA ASN A 151 8.33 11.94 -12.10
C ASN A 151 8.93 10.95 -11.06
N ASP A 152 8.43 9.71 -11.05
CA ASP A 152 8.84 8.65 -10.12
C ASP A 152 8.74 8.99 -8.63
N LYS A 153 7.82 9.90 -8.30
CA LYS A 153 7.47 10.29 -6.95
C LYS A 153 5.99 10.05 -6.71
N LEU A 154 5.70 9.49 -5.55
CA LEU A 154 4.35 9.38 -5.03
C LEU A 154 3.80 10.79 -4.83
N VAL A 155 2.71 11.13 -5.52
CA VAL A 155 2.01 12.38 -5.27
C VAL A 155 1.27 12.25 -3.94
N GLU A 156 1.33 13.30 -3.14
CA GLU A 156 0.68 13.38 -1.84
C GLU A 156 -0.81 13.02 -1.93
N LEU A 157 -1.25 12.14 -1.05
CA LEU A 157 -2.64 11.76 -0.90
C LEU A 157 -3.38 12.89 -0.19
N LYS A 158 -4.41 13.44 -0.84
CA LYS A 158 -5.20 14.56 -0.33
C LYS A 158 -6.67 14.15 -0.22
N TRP A 159 -7.29 14.51 0.91
CA TRP A 159 -8.73 14.28 1.11
C TRP A 159 -9.56 14.95 0.01
N LYS A 160 -10.57 14.22 -0.47
CA LYS A 160 -11.60 14.71 -1.38
C LYS A 160 -12.94 14.22 -0.89
N GLU A 161 -13.83 15.15 -0.56
CA GLU A 161 -15.20 14.82 -0.12
C GLU A 161 -15.97 14.08 -1.22
N LYS A 162 -15.82 14.54 -2.47
CA LYS A 162 -16.38 13.91 -3.68
C LYS A 162 -15.36 14.01 -4.80
N TRP A 163 -15.28 12.98 -5.64
CA TRP A 163 -14.41 12.97 -6.82
C TRP A 163 -14.91 11.95 -7.84
N ASN A 164 -14.40 12.05 -9.06
CA ASN A 164 -14.60 11.07 -10.12
C ASN A 164 -13.30 10.95 -10.95
N LEU A 165 -13.27 10.04 -11.92
CA LEU A 165 -12.06 9.73 -12.71
C LEU A 165 -11.49 10.92 -13.50
N SER A 166 -12.27 11.98 -13.75
CA SER A 166 -11.75 13.18 -14.44
C SER A 166 -10.62 13.88 -13.69
N VAL A 167 -10.43 13.58 -12.39
CA VAL A 167 -9.29 14.05 -11.59
C VAL A 167 -7.94 13.63 -12.17
N PHE A 168 -7.91 12.55 -12.95
CA PHE A 168 -6.69 12.07 -13.60
C PHE A 168 -6.38 12.77 -14.92
N ASN A 169 -7.37 13.37 -15.58
CA ASN A 169 -7.22 14.02 -16.89
C ASN A 169 -6.60 15.42 -16.82
N LYS A 170 -6.54 16.00 -15.62
CA LYS A 170 -5.93 17.32 -15.41
C LYS A 170 -4.42 17.16 -15.24
N ASN A 171 -3.68 17.54 -16.28
CA ASN A 171 -2.22 17.74 -16.25
C ASN A 171 -1.87 19.04 -15.53
#